data_AF-A0A3D1TTE1-F1
#
_entry.id   AF-A0A3D1TTE1-F1
#
_cell.length_a   1.000
_cell.length_b   1.000
_cell.length_c   1.000
_cell.angle_alpha   90.00
_cell.angle_beta   90.00
_cell.angle_gamma   90.00
#
_symmetry.space_group_name_H-M   'P 1'
#
loop_
_entity.id
_entity.type
_entity.pdbx_description
1 polymer ?
#
loop_
_entity_poly.entity_id
_entity_poly.type
_entity_poly.pdbx_seq_one_letter_code
_entity_poly.pdbx_strand_id
1 'polypeptide(L)'
;MVEVRFTTREYDEGHAQFETRARAELKVDGREVSIGGDRQWVSLEVGVVDPENGEEVTFEKDPERWATLLPLAYRSGDVTVETTGAMAGAAAGSGRGSGAY
;
A
#
# COMPACT_ATOMS: atom_id res chain seq x y z
N MET A 1 8.98 0.55 12.92
CA MET A 1 8.65 -0.47 11.92
C MET A 1 7.29 -0.26 11.29
N VAL A 2 7.25 -0.11 9.97
CA VAL A 2 6.04 -0.04 9.12
C VAL A 2 6.08 -1.19 8.11
N GLU A 3 4.97 -1.90 7.97
CA GLU A 3 4.80 -2.98 6.99
C GLU A 3 3.76 -2.57 5.96
N VAL A 4 4.09 -2.72 4.67
CA VAL A 4 3.25 -2.35 3.54
C VAL A 4 3.10 -3.57 2.61
N ARG A 5 1.87 -3.86 2.21
CA ARG A 5 1.54 -4.99 1.33
C ARG A 5 0.99 -4.50 0.01
N PHE A 6 1.53 -5.04 -1.08
CA PHE A 6 1.09 -4.79 -2.45
C PHE A 6 0.29 -5.99 -2.92
N THR A 7 -0.99 -5.79 -3.23
CA THR A 7 -1.87 -6.85 -3.68
C THR A 7 -2.55 -6.49 -5.00
N THR A 8 -2.85 -7.49 -5.82
CA THR A 8 -3.64 -7.33 -7.05
C THR A 8 -4.91 -8.15 -6.93
N ARG A 9 -5.98 -7.68 -7.58
CA ARG A 9 -7.23 -8.44 -7.69
C ARG A 9 -7.24 -9.17 -9.03
N GLU A 10 -7.14 -10.48 -8.99
CA GLU A 10 -7.09 -11.33 -10.19
C GLU A 10 -8.34 -12.20 -10.26
N TYR A 11 -8.83 -12.47 -11.47
CA TYR A 11 -9.93 -13.41 -11.67
C TYR A 11 -9.37 -14.82 -11.73
N ASP A 12 -9.80 -15.67 -10.80
CA ASP A 12 -9.49 -17.09 -10.79
C ASP A 12 -10.58 -17.85 -11.56
N GLU A 13 -10.21 -18.39 -12.72
CA GLU A 13 -11.14 -19.14 -13.58
C GLU A 13 -11.54 -20.49 -12.97
N GLY A 14 -10.68 -21.09 -12.14
CA GLY A 14 -10.94 -22.40 -11.51
C GLY A 14 -12.05 -22.35 -10.46
N HIS A 15 -12.15 -21.22 -9.75
CA HIS A 15 -13.13 -20.95 -8.70
C HIS A 15 -14.19 -19.92 -9.13
N ALA A 16 -14.11 -19.42 -10.37
CA ALA A 16 -14.99 -18.41 -10.95
C ALA A 16 -15.18 -17.16 -10.08
N GLN A 17 -14.13 -16.74 -9.38
CA GLN A 17 -14.17 -15.65 -8.40
C GLN A 17 -12.95 -14.74 -8.51
N PHE A 18 -13.07 -13.50 -8.03
CA PHE A 18 -11.91 -12.64 -7.87
C PHE A 18 -11.18 -12.93 -6.56
N GLU A 19 -9.87 -13.13 -6.65
CA GLU A 19 -8.99 -13.36 -5.52
C GLU A 19 -7.96 -12.25 -5.37
N THR A 20 -7.67 -11.90 -4.12
CA THR A 20 -6.59 -10.97 -3.79
C THR A 20 -5.29 -11.75 -3.67
N ARG A 21 -4.31 -11.43 -4.52
CA ARG A 21 -2.97 -12.05 -4.47
C ARG A 21 -1.92 -11.03 -4.05
N ALA A 22 -1.08 -11.42 -3.10
CA ALA A 22 0.06 -10.61 -2.70
C ALA A 22 1.17 -10.70 -3.75
N ARG A 23 1.67 -9.54 -4.18
CA ARG A 23 2.77 -9.42 -5.13
C ARG A 23 4.09 -9.11 -4.43
N ALA A 24 4.04 -8.19 -3.47
CA ALA A 24 5.20 -7.79 -2.70
C ALA A 24 4.81 -7.36 -1.28
N GLU A 25 5.81 -7.42 -0.40
CA GLU A 25 5.75 -6.93 0.96
C GLU A 25 6.97 -6.06 1.20
N LEU A 26 6.76 -4.90 1.81
CA LEU A 26 7.79 -3.93 2.15
C LEU A 26 7.77 -3.76 3.66
N LYS A 27 8.94 -3.92 4.29
CA LYS A 27 9.14 -3.63 5.71
C LYS A 27 10.17 -2.52 5.82
N VAL A 28 9.81 -1.47 6.55
CA VAL A 28 10.67 -0.33 6.84
C VAL A 28 10.86 -0.24 8.34
N ASP A 29 12.10 -0.28 8.80
CA ASP A 29 12.43 -0.08 10.22
C ASP A 29 13.56 0.96 10.34
N GLY A 30 13.19 2.18 10.67
CA GLY A 30 14.09 3.33 10.53
C GLY A 30 14.59 3.45 9.08
N ARG A 31 15.90 3.26 8.86
CA ARG A 31 16.51 3.29 7.52
C ARG A 31 16.68 1.91 6.89
N GLU A 32 16.43 0.83 7.64
CA GLU A 32 16.50 -0.52 7.10
C GLU A 32 15.26 -0.83 6.29
N VAL A 33 15.45 -1.41 5.11
CA VAL A 33 14.36 -1.79 4.21
C VAL A 33 14.51 -3.23 3.77
N SER A 34 13.42 -3.98 3.88
CA SER A 34 13.31 -5.35 3.41
C SER A 34 12.14 -5.46 2.44
N ILE A 35 12.40 -6.05 1.26
CA ILE A 35 11.37 -6.30 0.25
C ILE A 35 11.24 -7.81 0.08
N GLY A 36 10.06 -8.34 0.37
CA GLY A 36 9.65 -9.71 0.08
C GLY A 36 8.81 -9.78 -1.19
N GLY A 37 8.88 -10.91 -1.90
CA GLY A 37 8.14 -11.12 -3.14
C GLY A 37 8.77 -10.43 -4.35
N ASP A 38 7.94 -9.94 -5.26
CA ASP A 38 8.37 -9.37 -6.53
C ASP A 38 8.71 -7.88 -6.39
N ARG A 39 10.00 -7.57 -6.44
CA ARG A 39 10.55 -6.21 -6.29
C ARG A 39 10.04 -5.22 -7.35
N GLN A 40 9.56 -5.70 -8.50
CA GLN A 40 9.04 -4.84 -9.57
C GLN A 40 7.81 -4.02 -9.11
N TRP A 41 7.12 -4.49 -8.07
CA TRP A 41 5.95 -3.82 -7.51
C TRP A 41 6.28 -2.72 -6.50
N VAL A 42 7.55 -2.62 -6.07
CA VAL A 42 7.98 -1.69 -5.02
C VAL A 42 9.00 -0.70 -5.59
N SER A 43 8.64 0.57 -5.64
CA SER A 43 9.56 1.65 -6.02
C SER A 43 9.82 2.59 -4.85
N LEU A 44 11.09 2.68 -4.43
CA LEU A 44 11.53 3.55 -3.33
C LEU A 44 11.68 5.03 -3.76
N GLU A 45 11.66 5.28 -5.07
CA GLU A 45 11.83 6.62 -5.65
C GLU A 45 10.51 7.40 -5.72
N VAL A 46 9.39 6.79 -5.30
CA VAL A 46 8.07 7.43 -5.29
C VAL A 46 8.05 8.53 -4.24
N GLY A 47 7.90 9.79 -4.67
CA GLY A 47 7.52 10.88 -3.79
C GLY A 47 6.04 10.82 -3.45
N VAL A 48 5.70 10.94 -2.16
CA VAL A 48 4.31 10.95 -1.69
C VAL A 48 3.99 12.31 -1.11
N VAL A 49 2.90 12.92 -1.56
CA VAL A 49 2.41 14.18 -0.99
C VAL A 49 1.73 13.89 0.33
N ASP A 50 2.22 14.55 1.38
CA ASP A 50 1.66 14.49 2.71
C ASP A 50 0.39 15.33 2.80
N PRO A 51 -0.75 14.73 3.18
CA PRO A 51 -2.01 15.47 3.27
C PRO A 51 -2.05 16.47 4.44
N GLU A 52 -1.18 16.36 5.44
CA GLU A 52 -1.21 17.22 6.63
C GLU A 52 -0.59 18.61 6.35
N ASN A 53 0.49 18.65 5.58
CA ASN A 53 1.25 19.88 5.31
C ASN A 53 1.44 20.18 3.81
N GLY A 54 1.06 19.26 2.92
CA GLY A 54 1.24 19.39 1.48
C GLY A 54 2.68 19.19 1.00
N GLU A 55 3.60 18.77 1.88
CA GLU A 55 5.00 18.55 1.54
C GLU A 55 5.21 17.19 0.87
N GLU A 56 6.22 17.10 0.02
CA GLU A 56 6.64 15.83 -0.57
C GLU A 56 7.56 15.08 0.40
N VAL A 57 7.10 13.89 0.79
CA VAL A 57 7.81 12.92 1.63
C VAL A 57 8.41 11.85 0.72
N THR A 58 9.71 11.63 0.86
CA THR A 58 10.47 10.59 0.16
C THR A 58 11.08 9.63 1.16
N PHE A 59 11.41 8.41 0.70
CA PHE A 59 12.07 7.42 1.54
C PHE A 59 13.35 7.98 2.21
N GLU A 60 14.15 8.77 1.50
CA GLU A 60 15.40 9.33 2.03
C GLU A 60 15.19 10.37 3.15
N LYS A 61 14.09 11.11 3.12
CA LYS A 61 13.77 12.15 4.12
C LYS A 61 13.20 11.54 5.38
N ASP A 62 12.17 10.70 5.24
CA ASP A 62 11.45 10.08 6.35
C ASP A 62 10.88 8.73 5.89
N PRO A 63 11.64 7.63 6.05
CA PRO A 63 11.27 6.30 5.56
C PRO A 63 9.94 5.78 6.12
N GLU A 64 9.69 5.99 7.41
CA GLU A 64 8.53 5.42 8.10
C GLU A 64 7.27 6.21 7.76
N ARG A 65 7.37 7.55 7.69
CA ARG A 65 6.25 8.38 7.24
C ARG A 65 5.96 8.16 5.76
N TRP A 66 6.99 8.05 4.92
CA TRP A 66 6.86 7.69 3.52
C TRP A 66 6.12 6.36 3.34
N ALA A 67 6.52 5.31 4.06
CA ALA A 67 5.87 4.00 3.99
C ALA A 67 4.41 4.03 4.48
N THR A 68 4.13 4.85 5.49
CA THR A 68 2.76 5.02 6.00
C THR A 68 1.84 5.70 4.98
N LEU A 69 2.37 6.68 4.24
CA LEU A 69 1.62 7.43 3.23
C LEU A 69 1.58 6.73 1.86
N LEU A 70 2.39 5.69 1.64
CA LEU A 70 2.47 4.96 0.38
C LEU A 70 1.12 4.58 -0.24
N PRO A 71 0.11 4.10 0.52
CA PRO A 71 -1.22 3.82 -0.02
C PRO A 71 -1.88 4.98 -0.77
N LEU A 72 -1.56 6.23 -0.41
CA LEU A 72 -2.10 7.43 -1.06
C LEU A 72 -1.49 7.68 -2.44
N ALA A 73 -0.27 7.18 -2.69
CA ALA A 73 0.41 7.35 -3.98
C ALA A 73 -0.10 6.38 -5.05
N TYR A 74 -0.67 5.25 -4.66
CA TYR A 74 -1.19 4.24 -5.58
C TYR A 74 -2.69 4.47 -5.82
N ARG A 75 -3.05 4.84 -7.05
CA ARG A 75 -4.47 4.97 -7.43
C ARG A 75 -5.12 3.59 -7.48
N SER A 76 -6.25 3.44 -6.80
CA SER A 76 -7.04 2.21 -6.77
C SER A 76 -7.49 1.82 -8.18
N GLY A 77 -6.85 0.81 -8.73
CA GLY A 77 -7.20 0.22 -10.02
C GLY A 77 -6.76 -1.24 -10.01
N ASP A 78 -5.52 -1.49 -10.42
CA ASP A 78 -4.98 -2.84 -10.54
C ASP A 78 -4.20 -3.31 -9.30
N VAL A 79 -3.69 -2.36 -8.52
CA VAL A 79 -2.92 -2.62 -7.30
C VAL A 79 -3.56 -1.95 -6.09
N THR A 80 -3.64 -2.69 -5.00
CA THR A 80 -4.05 -2.23 -3.68
C THR A 80 -2.82 -2.26 -2.78
N VAL A 81 -2.54 -1.13 -2.14
CA VAL A 81 -1.41 -0.95 -1.23
C VAL A 81 -1.96 -0.66 0.15
N GLU A 82 -1.58 -1.46 1.13
CA GLU A 82 -2.11 -1.38 2.49
C GLU A 82 -0.99 -1.42 3.52
N THR A 83 -1.13 -0.64 4.59
CA THR A 83 -0.16 -0.60 5.69
C THR A 83 -0.69 -1.43 6.87
N THR A 84 0.03 -2.48 7.26
CA THR A 84 -0.36 -3.41 8.35
C THR A 84 0.37 -3.16 9.68
N GLY A 85 1.32 -2.22 9.71
CA GLY A 85 2.22 -2.00 10.85
C GLY A 85 2.34 -0.57 11.39
N ALA A 86 1.49 0.37 10.98
CA ALA A 86 1.50 1.72 11.55
C ALA A 86 0.50 1.79 12.73
N MET A 87 0.93 2.28 13.90
CA MET A 87 -0.03 2.66 14.95
C MET A 87 -1.00 3.71 14.39
N ALA A 88 -2.24 3.25 14.18
CA ALA A 88 -3.50 3.94 13.94
C ALA A 88 -3.46 5.41 13.48
N GLY A 89 -3.77 5.61 12.19
CA GLY A 89 -4.18 6.90 11.64
C GLY A 89 -4.83 6.75 10.26
N ALA A 90 -6.16 6.69 10.23
CA ALA A 90 -7.07 6.91 9.09
C ALA A 90 -7.32 5.77 8.06
N ALA A 91 -8.53 5.19 8.22
CA ALA A 91 -9.51 4.88 7.17
C ALA A 91 -9.27 3.69 6.21
N ALA A 92 -9.47 2.48 6.72
CA ALA A 92 -10.02 1.38 5.92
C ALA A 92 -11.52 1.64 5.64
N GLY A 93 -11.80 2.53 4.69
CA GLY A 93 -13.15 2.77 4.18
C GLY A 93 -13.57 1.74 3.12
N SER A 94 -13.76 0.48 3.50
CA SER A 94 -14.41 -0.51 2.63
C SER A 94 -15.89 -0.65 2.99
N GLY A 95 -16.69 0.31 2.50
CA GLY A 95 -18.14 0.34 2.70
C GLY A 95 -18.88 0.85 1.47
N ARG A 96 -18.80 0.14 0.35
CA ARG A 96 -19.80 0.24 -0.73
C ARG A 96 -20.49 -1.10 -0.90
N GLY A 97 -21.46 -1.35 -0.01
CA GLY A 97 -22.56 -2.27 -0.26
C GLY A 97 -23.60 -1.54 -1.11
N SER A 98 -23.61 -1.85 -2.40
CA SER A 98 -24.57 -1.35 -3.38
C SER A 98 -25.99 -1.80 -3.08
N GLY A 99 -26.93 -0.85 -3.25
CA GLY A 99 -28.30 -1.00 -3.72
C GLY A 99 -29.08 -2.28 -3.40
N ALA A 100 -30.03 -2.16 -2.47
CA ALA A 100 -31.24 -2.99 -2.51
C ALA A 100 -32.19 -2.42 -3.58
N TYR A 101 -32.57 -3.26 -4.54
CA TYR A 101 -33.80 -3.12 -5.31
C TYR A 101 -34.93 -3.85 -4.59
#